data_AF-A0A2D7SNG5-F1
#
_entry.id   AF-A0A2D7SNG5-F1
#
_cell.length_a   1.000
_cell.length_b   1.000
_cell.length_c   1.000
_cell.angle_alpha   90.00
_cell.angle_beta   90.00
_cell.angle_gamma   90.00
#
_symmetry.space_group_name_H-M   'P 1'
#
loop_
_entity.id
_entity.type
_entity.pdbx_description
1 polymer ?
#
loop_
_entity_poly.entity_id
_entity_poly.type
_entity_poly.pdbx_seq_one_letter_code
_entity_poly.pdbx_strand_id
1 'polypeptide(L)'
;MFKLCTKPTQFTRGKTEETLCDITQRYLVHKTDSHHLIDIIVTNKSLPETEQWRVRTKKTMSTEFGYQENITIDILSSKDSSDYNSINDYITNIFNAKTKEDMPNILIICYHANRVCRDLITMFNMFKGDSYILPENKIKFHVSFDEPDANLGVTKKFIKEIKKFIEAGVIIGILFITATPFDNFWETLNKSGIKKLLNLNTLVERDEIRDFDQELMEYRAFKDHNIMEHNNVTKNPLDYINDVFSKNIIDESKRKIIFAPGHLFTTTTNVGSHEEVLRYFNIKGYCVLIMNGLFKGFVYPDNSRVDIKEFNFRHGVTGELRDTLAKWNEIYPTMNLAITGYWVIERGITFNTTGFNFTDMILSNYHLSSKNKLIQLAGRGTGGKKYVERMNVICTTEIKNTILELTKTLEEICSLNPKYFNKTDFALSTNKNTIPVKVTITDGELLERIAHICNNKVRGYKQTLHEAINQGIINKHLTLCDRNNVRKFDILARTLKDVRTYKDGDKVNARRFESFSKAYENYKGISQSSDDKQYNIDLAINEYVNNGFVNPTNILWITYKY
;
A
#
# COMPACT_ATOMS: atom_id res chain seq x y z
N MET A 1 0.46 -3.20 18.30
CA MET A 1 1.58 -2.77 17.41
C MET A 1 1.06 -2.49 16.00
N PHE A 2 1.54 -1.46 15.29
CA PHE A 2 1.11 -1.14 13.92
C PHE A 2 2.08 -1.69 12.86
N LYS A 3 1.54 -2.39 11.86
CA LYS A 3 2.28 -3.05 10.78
C LYS A 3 1.82 -2.54 9.40
N LEU A 4 2.66 -2.72 8.39
CA LEU A 4 2.34 -2.49 6.97
C LEU A 4 2.75 -3.72 6.14
N CYS A 5 1.83 -4.21 5.33
CA CYS A 5 2.08 -5.09 4.20
C CYS A 5 1.92 -4.26 2.92
N THR A 6 3.04 -3.96 2.26
CA THR A 6 3.08 -3.17 1.03
C THR A 6 4.03 -3.80 0.03
N LYS A 7 3.58 -3.85 -1.23
CA LYS A 7 4.28 -4.42 -2.39
C LYS A 7 3.66 -3.84 -3.67
N PRO A 8 4.35 -3.97 -4.83
CA PRO A 8 3.73 -3.77 -6.13
C PRO A 8 2.38 -4.48 -6.27
N THR A 9 1.51 -3.96 -7.13
CA THR A 9 0.17 -4.49 -7.38
C THR A 9 0.23 -5.90 -7.98
N GLN A 10 -0.57 -6.82 -7.42
CA GLN A 10 -0.66 -8.22 -7.87
C GLN A 10 0.68 -8.97 -7.91
N PHE A 11 1.62 -8.62 -7.03
CA PHE A 11 2.94 -9.24 -6.96
C PHE A 11 2.92 -10.78 -6.93
N THR A 12 4.04 -11.40 -7.31
CA THR A 12 4.21 -12.86 -7.41
C THR A 12 3.74 -13.59 -6.16
N ARG A 13 4.20 -13.13 -4.99
CA ARG A 13 3.57 -13.39 -3.70
C ARG A 13 2.76 -12.17 -3.27
N GLY A 14 1.44 -12.28 -3.38
CA GLY A 14 0.54 -11.16 -3.18
C GLY A 14 0.36 -10.76 -1.71
N LYS A 15 0.01 -9.50 -1.46
CA LYS A 15 -0.28 -8.97 -0.11
C LYS A 15 -1.32 -9.78 0.68
N THR A 16 -2.36 -10.27 -0.02
CA THR A 16 -3.40 -11.13 0.57
C THR A 16 -2.78 -12.42 1.11
N GLU A 17 -1.95 -13.09 0.32
CA GLU A 17 -1.30 -14.34 0.72
C GLU A 17 -0.39 -14.12 1.93
N GLU A 18 0.40 -13.05 1.95
CA GLU A 18 1.26 -12.72 3.10
C GLU A 18 0.48 -12.48 4.39
N THR A 19 -0.65 -11.77 4.25
CA THR A 19 -1.56 -11.51 5.36
C THR A 19 -2.15 -12.81 5.88
N LEU A 20 -2.57 -13.72 4.99
CA LEU A 20 -3.11 -15.02 5.39
C LEU A 20 -2.04 -15.88 6.08
N CYS A 21 -0.81 -15.91 5.59
CA CYS A 21 0.29 -16.59 6.29
C CYS A 21 0.53 -15.98 7.70
N ASP A 22 0.45 -14.66 7.84
CA ASP A 22 0.60 -13.97 9.14
C ASP A 22 -0.59 -14.24 10.08
N ILE A 23 -1.81 -14.45 9.54
CA ILE A 23 -2.97 -14.93 10.32
C ILE A 23 -2.77 -16.39 10.76
N THR A 24 -2.36 -17.29 9.86
CA THR A 24 -2.05 -18.70 10.16
C THR A 24 -1.02 -18.79 11.29
N GLN A 25 0.05 -18.00 11.23
CA GLN A 25 1.09 -17.96 12.26
C GLN A 25 0.56 -17.45 13.60
N ARG A 26 -0.26 -16.40 13.61
CA ARG A 26 -0.90 -15.93 14.84
C ARG A 26 -1.82 -16.97 15.44
N TYR A 27 -2.64 -17.61 14.62
CA TYR A 27 -3.53 -18.66 15.07
C TYR A 27 -2.74 -19.79 15.76
N LEU A 28 -1.65 -20.26 15.15
CA LEU A 28 -0.77 -21.27 15.73
C LEU A 28 -0.19 -20.85 17.09
N VAL A 29 0.33 -19.62 17.19
CA VAL A 29 0.90 -19.08 18.44
C VAL A 29 -0.17 -18.97 19.53
N HIS A 30 -1.38 -18.57 19.18
CA HIS A 30 -2.45 -18.32 20.15
C HIS A 30 -3.34 -19.55 20.45
N LYS A 31 -3.15 -20.66 19.73
CA LYS A 31 -3.87 -21.91 19.97
C LYS A 31 -3.62 -22.44 21.39
N THR A 32 -2.38 -22.36 21.86
CA THR A 32 -1.97 -22.82 23.21
C THR A 32 -1.96 -21.71 24.26
N ASP A 33 -2.25 -20.47 23.88
CA ASP A 33 -2.24 -19.33 24.79
C ASP A 33 -3.44 -19.32 25.75
N SER A 34 -3.26 -18.63 26.88
CA SER A 34 -4.30 -18.34 27.88
C SER A 34 -5.39 -17.36 27.39
N HIS A 35 -5.41 -17.05 26.11
CA HIS A 35 -6.35 -16.15 25.49
C HIS A 35 -6.71 -16.63 24.08
N HIS A 36 -7.92 -16.32 23.64
CA HIS A 36 -8.39 -16.55 22.29
C HIS A 36 -8.21 -15.30 21.44
N LEU A 37 -7.66 -15.46 20.23
CA LEU A 37 -7.49 -14.37 19.29
C LEU A 37 -8.58 -14.44 18.20
N ILE A 38 -9.27 -13.32 18.01
CA ILE A 38 -10.14 -13.10 16.85
C ILE A 38 -9.41 -12.20 15.86
N ASP A 39 -9.11 -12.73 14.68
CA ASP A 39 -8.52 -11.99 13.56
C ASP A 39 -9.62 -11.32 12.73
N ILE A 40 -9.57 -10.00 12.64
CA ILE A 40 -10.57 -9.19 11.92
C ILE A 40 -9.97 -8.72 10.61
N ILE A 41 -10.60 -9.07 9.50
CA ILE A 41 -10.24 -8.59 8.16
C ILE A 41 -11.26 -7.56 7.72
N VAL A 42 -10.83 -6.31 7.60
CA VAL A 42 -11.64 -5.21 7.07
C VAL A 42 -11.34 -5.08 5.58
N THR A 43 -12.23 -5.61 4.75
CA THR A 43 -12.11 -5.55 3.28
C THR A 43 -12.61 -4.21 2.78
N ASN A 44 -12.17 -3.75 1.59
CA ASN A 44 -12.71 -2.55 0.98
C ASN A 44 -14.22 -2.65 0.75
N LYS A 45 -14.87 -1.54 0.35
CA LYS A 45 -16.31 -1.46 0.05
C LYS A 45 -16.68 -2.15 -1.28
N SER A 46 -16.19 -3.38 -1.48
CA SER A 46 -16.32 -4.16 -2.70
C SER A 46 -16.75 -5.58 -2.35
N LEU A 47 -17.96 -5.95 -2.79
CA LEU A 47 -18.50 -7.30 -2.57
C LEU A 47 -17.65 -8.40 -3.22
N PRO A 48 -17.19 -8.25 -4.49
CA PRO A 48 -16.27 -9.24 -5.07
C PRO A 48 -14.99 -9.42 -4.25
N GLU A 49 -14.48 -8.34 -3.65
CA GLU A 49 -13.27 -8.39 -2.83
C GLU A 49 -13.53 -9.12 -1.49
N THR A 50 -14.69 -8.89 -0.86
CA THR A 50 -15.10 -9.63 0.34
C THR A 50 -15.21 -11.14 0.06
N GLU A 51 -15.83 -11.53 -1.05
CA GLU A 51 -15.92 -12.95 -1.45
C GLU A 51 -14.53 -13.54 -1.76
N GLN A 52 -13.66 -12.78 -2.42
CA GLN A 52 -12.27 -13.17 -2.67
C GLN A 52 -11.51 -13.43 -1.35
N TRP A 53 -11.66 -12.55 -0.35
CA TRP A 53 -11.09 -12.79 0.98
C TRP A 53 -11.67 -14.04 1.64
N ARG A 54 -12.98 -14.28 1.55
CA ARG A 54 -13.62 -15.49 2.08
C ARG A 54 -13.03 -16.76 1.46
N VAL A 55 -13.01 -16.83 0.13
CA VAL A 55 -12.52 -18.00 -0.63
C VAL A 55 -11.05 -18.26 -0.33
N ARG A 56 -10.20 -17.22 -0.35
CA ARG A 56 -8.76 -17.36 -0.08
C ARG A 56 -8.48 -17.77 1.35
N THR A 57 -9.17 -17.16 2.33
CA THR A 57 -9.00 -17.51 3.75
C THR A 57 -9.39 -18.97 3.97
N LYS A 58 -10.55 -19.40 3.47
CA LYS A 58 -11.00 -20.79 3.60
C LYS A 58 -10.00 -21.75 2.98
N LYS A 59 -9.53 -21.46 1.76
CA LYS A 59 -8.54 -22.29 1.08
C LYS A 59 -7.24 -22.40 1.89
N THR A 60 -6.68 -21.28 2.34
CA THR A 60 -5.43 -21.28 3.11
C THR A 60 -5.57 -22.04 4.41
N MET A 61 -6.63 -21.77 5.20
CA MET A 61 -6.83 -22.46 6.47
C MET A 61 -7.00 -23.97 6.28
N SER A 62 -7.78 -24.39 5.27
CA SER A 62 -7.95 -25.81 4.96
C SER A 62 -6.68 -26.47 4.42
N THR A 63 -5.82 -25.76 3.68
CA THR A 63 -4.52 -26.28 3.23
C THR A 63 -3.53 -26.44 4.39
N GLU A 64 -3.45 -25.46 5.30
CA GLU A 64 -2.48 -25.46 6.40
C GLU A 64 -2.87 -26.44 7.53
N PHE A 65 -4.17 -26.59 7.82
CA PHE A 65 -4.65 -27.33 8.99
C PHE A 65 -5.51 -28.56 8.66
N GLY A 66 -5.81 -28.79 7.38
CA GLY A 66 -6.72 -29.84 6.95
C GLY A 66 -8.19 -29.58 7.32
N TYR A 67 -9.04 -30.60 7.13
CA TYR A 67 -10.47 -30.55 7.48
C TYR A 67 -10.76 -30.89 8.96
N GLN A 68 -9.74 -31.27 9.72
CA GLN A 68 -9.90 -31.72 11.10
C GLN A 68 -9.90 -30.57 12.12
N GLU A 69 -9.32 -29.41 11.76
CA GLU A 69 -9.44 -28.20 12.57
C GLU A 69 -10.65 -27.37 12.16
N ASN A 70 -11.54 -27.11 13.11
CA ASN A 70 -12.73 -26.30 12.89
C ASN A 70 -12.39 -24.80 12.97
N ILE A 71 -11.73 -24.26 11.95
CA ILE A 71 -11.44 -22.82 11.85
C ILE A 71 -12.65 -22.10 11.26
N THR A 72 -13.31 -21.30 12.09
CA THR A 72 -14.50 -20.54 11.72
C THR A 72 -14.13 -19.23 11.01
N ILE A 73 -14.79 -18.98 9.88
CA ILE A 73 -14.60 -17.78 9.05
C ILE A 73 -15.96 -17.16 8.83
N ASP A 74 -16.24 -16.11 9.59
CA ASP A 74 -17.54 -15.45 9.63
C ASP A 74 -17.53 -14.15 8.85
N ILE A 75 -18.66 -13.83 8.19
CA ILE A 75 -18.89 -12.57 7.51
C ILE A 75 -19.97 -11.77 8.24
N LEU A 76 -19.64 -10.54 8.65
CA LEU A 76 -20.61 -9.55 9.11
C LEU A 76 -20.91 -8.55 8.00
N SER A 77 -22.08 -8.66 7.39
CA SER A 77 -22.53 -7.78 6.31
C SER A 77 -23.99 -7.37 6.51
N SER A 78 -24.53 -6.51 5.64
CA SER A 78 -25.96 -6.17 5.67
C SER A 78 -26.78 -6.98 4.66
N LYS A 79 -26.19 -8.01 4.06
CA LYS A 79 -26.83 -8.87 3.08
C LYS A 79 -27.46 -10.07 3.77
N ASP A 80 -28.58 -10.54 3.26
CA ASP A 80 -29.23 -11.76 3.75
C ASP A 80 -28.34 -13.02 3.64
N SER A 81 -27.31 -12.97 2.78
CA SER A 81 -26.35 -14.06 2.58
C SER A 81 -25.11 -14.00 3.48
N SER A 82 -25.00 -13.05 4.42
CA SER A 82 -23.91 -13.07 5.42
C SER A 82 -24.23 -13.94 6.62
N ASP A 83 -23.19 -14.43 7.29
CA ASP A 83 -23.33 -15.25 8.49
C ASP A 83 -23.94 -14.43 9.64
N TYR A 84 -23.61 -13.14 9.73
CA TYR A 84 -24.20 -12.21 10.70
C TYR A 84 -24.63 -10.90 10.03
N ASN A 85 -25.77 -10.36 10.49
CA ASN A 85 -26.28 -9.06 10.05
C ASN A 85 -26.06 -7.94 11.08
N SER A 86 -25.96 -8.31 12.36
CA SER A 86 -25.70 -7.45 13.49
C SER A 86 -24.46 -7.90 14.26
N ILE A 87 -23.71 -6.95 14.81
CA ILE A 87 -22.59 -7.25 15.69
C ILE A 87 -23.05 -7.87 17.01
N ASN A 88 -24.28 -7.58 17.46
CA ASN A 88 -24.82 -8.15 18.68
C ASN A 88 -25.06 -9.66 18.54
N ASP A 89 -25.46 -10.12 17.35
CA ASP A 89 -25.66 -11.54 17.07
C ASP A 89 -24.31 -12.27 17.11
N TYR A 90 -23.28 -11.66 16.53
CA TYR A 90 -21.91 -12.18 16.58
C TYR A 90 -21.35 -12.23 18.01
N ILE A 91 -21.57 -11.17 18.80
CA ILE A 91 -21.18 -11.14 20.22
C ILE A 91 -21.96 -12.20 21.02
N THR A 92 -23.24 -12.40 20.72
CA THR A 92 -24.06 -13.44 21.37
C THR A 92 -23.54 -14.84 21.04
N ASN A 93 -23.10 -15.07 19.80
CA ASN A 93 -22.45 -16.32 19.42
C ASN A 93 -21.18 -16.57 20.24
N ILE A 94 -20.34 -15.55 20.41
CA ILE A 94 -19.16 -15.63 21.29
C ILE A 94 -19.55 -15.98 22.73
N PHE A 95 -20.60 -15.37 23.27
CA PHE A 95 -21.05 -15.68 24.64
C PHE A 95 -21.66 -17.07 24.81
N ASN A 96 -22.19 -17.65 23.74
CA ASN A 96 -22.77 -18.99 23.75
C ASN A 96 -21.74 -20.11 23.53
N ALA A 97 -20.50 -19.78 23.17
CA ALA A 97 -19.41 -20.74 23.00
C ALA A 97 -19.10 -21.42 24.34
N LYS A 98 -19.10 -22.76 24.36
CA LYS A 98 -18.86 -23.54 25.58
C LYS A 98 -17.41 -23.94 25.73
N THR A 99 -16.72 -24.17 24.60
CA THR A 99 -15.29 -24.48 24.56
C THR A 99 -14.52 -23.47 23.73
N LYS A 100 -13.18 -23.51 23.79
CA LYS A 100 -12.32 -22.64 22.96
C LYS A 100 -12.48 -22.96 21.47
N GLU A 101 -12.80 -24.21 21.13
CA GLU A 101 -13.03 -24.68 19.76
C GLU A 101 -14.35 -24.18 19.17
N ASP A 102 -15.33 -23.82 20.01
CA ASP A 102 -16.59 -23.20 19.59
C ASP A 102 -16.42 -21.69 19.27
N MET A 103 -15.30 -21.10 19.67
CA MET A 103 -15.08 -19.66 19.54
C MET A 103 -14.76 -19.26 18.10
N PRO A 104 -15.28 -18.11 17.62
CA PRO A 104 -15.00 -17.67 16.26
C PRO A 104 -13.52 -17.30 16.10
N ASN A 105 -12.90 -17.61 14.96
CA ASN A 105 -11.48 -17.34 14.73
C ASN A 105 -11.26 -16.11 13.85
N ILE A 106 -12.01 -16.01 12.75
CA ILE A 106 -11.81 -14.95 11.74
C ILE A 106 -13.13 -14.26 11.46
N LEU A 107 -13.14 -12.93 11.55
CA LEU A 107 -14.27 -12.09 11.19
C LEU A 107 -13.92 -11.21 9.99
N ILE A 108 -14.66 -11.36 8.90
CA ILE A 108 -14.54 -10.53 7.70
C ILE A 108 -15.66 -9.47 7.69
N ILE A 109 -15.28 -8.20 7.61
CA ILE A 109 -16.23 -7.08 7.57
C ILE A 109 -15.90 -6.09 6.44
N CYS A 110 -16.91 -5.35 5.99
CA CYS A 110 -16.71 -4.27 5.02
C CYS A 110 -16.20 -2.99 5.68
N TYR A 111 -15.39 -2.20 4.95
CA TYR A 111 -14.84 -0.89 5.35
C TYR A 111 -15.89 0.24 5.46
N HIS A 112 -17.07 -0.05 6.00
CA HIS A 112 -18.12 0.92 6.25
C HIS A 112 -17.95 1.57 7.63
N ALA A 113 -18.28 2.85 7.76
CA ALA A 113 -18.12 3.58 9.03
C ALA A 113 -18.91 2.93 10.18
N ASN A 114 -20.13 2.44 9.93
CA ASN A 114 -20.89 1.71 10.95
C ASN A 114 -20.20 0.41 11.38
N ARG A 115 -19.63 -0.35 10.44
CA ARG A 115 -18.96 -1.61 10.77
C ARG A 115 -17.66 -1.34 11.55
N VAL A 116 -16.83 -0.43 11.07
CA VAL A 116 -15.50 -0.18 11.65
C VAL A 116 -15.55 0.71 12.89
N CYS A 117 -16.30 1.81 12.88
CA CYS A 117 -16.27 2.81 13.96
C CYS A 117 -17.41 2.65 14.98
N ARG A 118 -18.41 1.80 14.75
CA ARG A 118 -19.47 1.55 15.73
C ARG A 118 -19.46 0.10 16.18
N ASP A 119 -19.59 -0.83 15.24
CA ASP A 119 -19.76 -2.24 15.57
C ASP A 119 -18.48 -2.82 16.21
N LEU A 120 -17.31 -2.64 15.59
CA LEU A 120 -16.04 -3.07 16.21
C LEU A 120 -15.79 -2.40 17.56
N ILE A 121 -16.09 -1.10 17.68
CA ILE A 121 -15.90 -0.36 18.93
C ILE A 121 -16.84 -0.90 20.03
N THR A 122 -18.07 -1.26 19.68
CA THR A 122 -19.02 -1.92 20.59
C THR A 122 -18.46 -3.25 21.08
N MET A 123 -17.99 -4.08 20.15
CA MET A 123 -17.35 -5.36 20.47
C MET A 123 -16.14 -5.17 21.39
N PHE A 124 -15.23 -4.25 21.08
CA PHE A 124 -14.06 -4.00 21.92
C PHE A 124 -14.40 -3.46 23.30
N ASN A 125 -15.46 -2.64 23.44
CA ASN A 125 -15.92 -2.20 24.76
C ASN A 125 -16.48 -3.36 25.59
N MET A 126 -17.22 -4.30 24.98
CA MET A 126 -17.76 -5.47 25.68
C MET A 126 -16.65 -6.35 26.26
N PHE A 127 -15.56 -6.51 25.52
CA PHE A 127 -14.40 -7.33 25.92
C PHE A 127 -13.27 -6.50 26.57
N LYS A 128 -13.55 -5.25 26.97
CA LYS A 128 -12.59 -4.42 27.71
C LYS A 128 -12.74 -4.64 29.22
N GLY A 129 -11.73 -5.23 29.84
CA GLY A 129 -11.63 -5.40 31.31
C GLY A 129 -11.84 -6.86 31.77
N ASP A 130 -11.77 -7.09 33.08
CA ASP A 130 -11.93 -8.42 33.69
C ASP A 130 -13.40 -8.87 33.84
N SER A 131 -14.34 -8.02 33.39
CA SER A 131 -15.77 -8.14 33.72
C SER A 131 -16.52 -9.28 33.04
N TYR A 132 -15.98 -9.87 31.97
CA TYR A 132 -16.55 -11.05 31.34
C TYR A 132 -15.43 -12.01 30.93
N ILE A 133 -15.00 -12.76 31.93
CA ILE A 133 -14.02 -13.81 31.83
C ILE A 133 -14.74 -15.09 32.30
N LEU A 134 -15.06 -15.99 31.37
CA LEU A 134 -14.89 -17.40 31.74
C LEU A 134 -13.40 -17.54 32.08
N PRO A 135 -13.00 -18.03 33.27
CA PRO A 135 -11.62 -18.01 33.79
C PRO A 135 -10.53 -18.45 32.79
N GLU A 136 -10.91 -19.15 31.74
CA GLU A 136 -10.04 -19.80 30.76
C GLU A 136 -9.96 -19.07 29.39
N ASN A 137 -10.79 -18.06 29.09
CA ASN A 137 -10.89 -17.47 27.74
C ASN A 137 -10.88 -15.93 27.72
N LYS A 138 -9.73 -15.30 27.98
CA LYS A 138 -9.54 -13.87 27.64
C LYS A 138 -9.63 -13.71 26.11
N ILE A 139 -10.40 -12.76 25.59
CA ILE A 139 -10.48 -12.51 24.14
C ILE A 139 -9.59 -11.32 23.77
N LYS A 140 -8.82 -11.46 22.70
CA LYS A 140 -8.06 -10.37 22.08
C LYS A 140 -8.35 -10.27 20.60
N PHE A 141 -7.99 -9.12 20.03
CA PHE A 141 -8.26 -8.81 18.63
C PHE A 141 -7.01 -8.37 17.88
N HIS A 142 -6.90 -8.83 16.64
CA HIS A 142 -6.01 -8.27 15.64
C HIS A 142 -6.83 -7.72 14.48
N VAL A 143 -6.49 -6.54 13.96
CA VAL A 143 -7.28 -5.89 12.90
C VAL A 143 -6.43 -5.63 11.66
N SER A 144 -6.79 -6.28 10.56
CA SER A 144 -6.14 -6.15 9.26
C SER A 144 -7.02 -5.32 8.33
N PHE A 145 -6.54 -4.16 7.91
CA PHE A 145 -7.23 -3.25 7.00
C PHE A 145 -6.72 -3.41 5.57
N ASP A 146 -7.58 -3.86 4.67
CA ASP A 146 -7.31 -3.87 3.23
C ASP A 146 -7.67 -2.53 2.59
N GLU A 147 -6.79 -2.04 1.72
CA GLU A 147 -6.89 -0.77 1.00
C GLU A 147 -7.31 0.44 1.89
N PRO A 148 -6.67 0.67 3.06
CA PRO A 148 -7.03 1.74 4.00
C PRO A 148 -6.84 3.14 3.43
N ASP A 149 -5.99 3.31 2.41
CA ASP A 149 -5.77 4.59 1.72
C ASP A 149 -6.97 5.03 0.86
N ALA A 150 -7.86 4.10 0.48
CA ALA A 150 -9.15 4.42 -0.13
C ALA A 150 -10.21 4.88 0.90
N ASN A 151 -10.00 4.59 2.19
CA ASN A 151 -10.99 4.78 3.25
C ASN A 151 -10.48 5.65 4.42
N LEU A 152 -9.52 6.55 4.16
CA LEU A 152 -8.82 7.36 5.17
C LEU A 152 -9.72 8.08 6.18
N GLY A 153 -10.91 8.53 5.76
CA GLY A 153 -11.88 9.17 6.65
C GLY A 153 -12.35 8.24 7.78
N VAL A 154 -12.58 6.95 7.47
CA VAL A 154 -12.95 5.92 8.45
C VAL A 154 -11.72 5.48 9.24
N THR A 155 -10.59 5.24 8.56
CA THR A 155 -9.30 4.89 9.18
C THR A 155 -8.90 5.88 10.27
N LYS A 156 -8.99 7.18 9.97
CA LYS A 156 -8.68 8.27 10.91
C LYS A 156 -9.55 8.22 12.16
N LYS A 157 -10.87 8.03 12.00
CA LYS A 157 -11.82 7.96 13.12
C LYS A 157 -11.50 6.76 14.00
N PHE A 158 -11.33 5.59 13.39
CA PHE A 158 -11.01 4.35 14.09
C PHE A 158 -9.70 4.46 14.90
N ILE A 159 -8.59 4.88 14.28
CA ILE A 159 -7.29 5.00 14.95
C ILE A 159 -7.35 5.92 16.18
N LYS A 160 -8.14 7.00 16.11
CA LYS A 160 -8.30 7.92 17.24
C LYS A 160 -9.01 7.26 18.42
N GLU A 161 -10.00 6.42 18.16
CA GLU A 161 -10.84 5.81 19.20
C GLU A 161 -10.21 4.58 19.85
N ILE A 162 -9.38 3.85 19.11
CA ILE A 162 -8.86 2.56 19.58
C ILE A 162 -7.66 2.63 20.52
N LYS A 163 -7.06 3.81 20.71
CA LYS A 163 -5.87 3.97 21.55
C LYS A 163 -6.05 3.35 22.94
N LYS A 164 -7.21 3.58 23.56
CA LYS A 164 -7.60 3.02 24.86
C LYS A 164 -7.69 1.48 24.88
N PHE A 165 -7.96 0.83 23.75
CA PHE A 165 -8.05 -0.63 23.66
C PHE A 165 -6.69 -1.27 23.42
N ILE A 166 -5.80 -0.57 22.71
CA ILE A 166 -4.40 -0.98 22.56
C ILE A 166 -3.70 -0.89 23.92
N GLU A 167 -3.87 0.22 24.65
CA GLU A 167 -3.30 0.41 26.00
C GLU A 167 -3.83 -0.62 27.00
N ALA A 168 -5.10 -1.03 26.87
CA ALA A 168 -5.70 -2.07 27.70
C ALA A 168 -5.35 -3.51 27.25
N GLY A 169 -4.57 -3.69 26.17
CA GLY A 169 -4.19 -5.02 25.67
C GLY A 169 -5.31 -5.81 24.96
N VAL A 170 -6.47 -5.19 24.72
CA VAL A 170 -7.61 -5.80 24.00
C VAL A 170 -7.28 -5.95 22.50
N ILE A 171 -6.65 -4.93 21.92
CA ILE A 171 -6.17 -4.97 20.53
C ILE A 171 -4.66 -5.18 20.55
N ILE A 172 -4.20 -6.34 20.09
CA ILE A 172 -2.77 -6.70 20.10
C ILE A 172 -2.02 -6.15 18.89
N GLY A 173 -2.71 -5.99 17.76
CA GLY A 173 -2.07 -5.56 16.52
C GLY A 173 -3.03 -4.98 15.49
N ILE A 174 -2.47 -4.13 14.65
CA ILE A 174 -3.15 -3.53 13.50
C ILE A 174 -2.22 -3.66 12.30
N LEU A 175 -2.72 -4.26 11.23
CA LEU A 175 -2.02 -4.40 9.97
C LEU A 175 -2.71 -3.54 8.91
N PHE A 176 -1.96 -2.69 8.23
CA PHE A 176 -2.42 -2.00 7.03
C PHE A 176 -1.92 -2.75 5.79
N ILE A 177 -2.79 -2.96 4.80
CA ILE A 177 -2.50 -3.70 3.57
C ILE A 177 -2.80 -2.77 2.40
N THR A 178 -1.78 -2.31 1.67
CA THR A 178 -1.97 -1.41 0.51
C THR A 178 -0.76 -1.43 -0.41
N ALA A 179 -0.97 -1.24 -1.72
CA ALA A 179 0.12 -0.97 -2.67
C ALA A 179 0.48 0.52 -2.73
N THR A 180 -0.36 1.39 -2.18
CA THR A 180 -0.30 2.83 -2.41
C THR A 180 -0.26 3.64 -1.10
N PRO A 181 0.67 3.35 -0.17
CA PRO A 181 0.82 4.09 1.08
C PRO A 181 1.50 5.47 0.84
N PHE A 182 0.85 6.35 0.07
CA PHE A 182 1.39 7.66 -0.30
C PHE A 182 1.03 8.76 0.73
N ASP A 183 1.30 10.02 0.39
CA ASP A 183 1.29 11.16 1.32
C ASP A 183 0.06 11.25 2.22
N ASN A 184 -1.17 11.15 1.67
CA ASN A 184 -2.40 11.26 2.45
C ASN A 184 -2.56 10.16 3.51
N PHE A 185 -2.07 8.96 3.22
CA PHE A 185 -2.07 7.84 4.16
C PHE A 185 -1.14 8.14 5.34
N TRP A 186 0.12 8.50 5.05
CA TRP A 186 1.08 8.86 6.10
C TRP A 186 0.70 10.11 6.89
N GLU A 187 0.10 11.11 6.25
CA GLU A 187 -0.39 12.29 6.95
C GLU A 187 -1.50 11.97 7.94
N THR A 188 -2.37 11.03 7.59
CA THR A 188 -3.44 10.55 8.49
C THR A 188 -2.85 9.84 9.71
N LEU A 189 -1.85 8.99 9.50
CA LEU A 189 -1.15 8.26 10.56
C LEU A 189 -0.32 9.21 11.45
N ASN A 190 0.46 10.11 10.86
CA ASN A 190 1.31 11.06 11.58
C ASN A 190 0.47 11.98 12.48
N LYS A 191 -0.70 12.45 12.01
CA LYS A 191 -1.65 13.24 12.82
C LYS A 191 -2.17 12.47 14.05
N SER A 192 -2.08 11.14 14.01
CA SER A 192 -2.47 10.24 15.11
C SER A 192 -1.25 9.76 15.92
N GLY A 193 -0.06 10.32 15.69
CA GLY A 193 1.19 9.96 16.37
C GLY A 193 1.89 8.71 15.82
N ILE A 194 1.38 8.09 14.76
CA ILE A 194 1.97 6.89 14.15
C ILE A 194 2.93 7.33 13.04
N LYS A 195 4.24 7.28 13.33
CA LYS A 195 5.29 7.78 12.44
C LYS A 195 6.01 6.71 11.63
N LYS A 196 5.87 5.46 12.06
CA LYS A 196 6.43 4.28 11.41
C LYS A 196 5.45 3.13 11.47
N LEU A 197 5.60 2.21 10.53
CA LEU A 197 4.91 0.94 10.53
C LEU A 197 5.95 -0.18 10.45
N LEU A 198 5.79 -1.23 11.24
CA LEU A 198 6.63 -2.42 11.17
C LEU A 198 6.38 -3.14 9.85
N ASN A 199 7.44 -3.48 9.13
CA ASN A 199 7.33 -4.22 7.88
C ASN A 199 6.93 -5.67 8.18
N LEU A 200 5.77 -6.08 7.67
CA LEU A 200 5.27 -7.45 7.85
C LEU A 200 6.28 -8.50 7.38
N ASN A 201 7.06 -8.19 6.33
CA ASN A 201 8.00 -9.12 5.73
C ASN A 201 9.29 -9.31 6.54
N THR A 202 9.51 -8.50 7.59
CA THR A 202 10.64 -8.66 8.51
C THR A 202 10.29 -9.43 9.78
N LEU A 203 9.03 -9.82 9.94
CA LEU A 203 8.52 -10.36 11.20
C LEU A 203 8.74 -11.86 11.40
N VAL A 204 9.49 -12.53 10.53
CA VAL A 204 9.46 -13.99 10.56
C VAL A 204 10.82 -14.63 10.39
N GLU A 205 11.16 -15.47 11.38
CA GLU A 205 11.86 -16.75 11.22
C GLU A 205 11.01 -17.66 10.31
N ARG A 206 10.76 -17.23 9.07
CA ARG A 206 10.23 -18.11 8.02
C ARG A 206 11.44 -18.91 7.56
N ASP A 207 11.30 -20.22 7.43
CA ASP A 207 12.37 -21.15 7.03
C ASP A 207 13.05 -20.81 5.69
N GLU A 208 12.53 -19.81 4.97
CA GLU A 208 13.11 -19.25 3.76
C GLU A 208 13.35 -17.75 3.95
N ILE A 209 14.62 -17.34 3.93
CA ILE A 209 15.00 -15.95 3.68
C ILE A 209 14.35 -15.55 2.36
N ARG A 210 13.43 -14.59 2.40
CA ARG A 210 12.75 -14.17 1.18
C ARG A 210 13.71 -13.48 0.25
N ASP A 211 13.80 -14.02 -0.96
CA ASP A 211 14.51 -13.40 -2.05
C ASP A 211 13.56 -12.50 -2.85
N PHE A 212 13.49 -11.24 -2.44
CA PHE A 212 12.70 -10.22 -3.14
C PHE A 212 13.18 -9.98 -4.57
N ASP A 213 14.47 -10.17 -4.85
CA ASP A 213 15.03 -9.97 -6.17
C ASP A 213 14.60 -11.11 -7.11
N GLN A 214 14.52 -12.34 -6.61
CA GLN A 214 13.90 -13.46 -7.33
C GLN A 214 12.39 -13.24 -7.54
N GLU A 215 11.65 -12.82 -6.51
CA GLU A 215 10.22 -12.49 -6.64
C GLU A 215 9.98 -11.40 -7.70
N LEU A 216 10.89 -10.41 -7.79
CA LEU A 216 10.89 -9.35 -8.81
C LEU A 216 11.23 -9.88 -10.21
N MET A 217 12.17 -10.83 -10.32
CA MET A 217 12.48 -11.49 -11.59
C MET A 217 11.29 -12.27 -12.16
N GLU A 218 10.45 -12.85 -11.31
CA GLU A 218 9.23 -13.57 -11.72
C GLU A 218 8.00 -12.67 -11.86
N TYR A 219 8.15 -11.38 -11.60
CA TYR A 219 7.07 -10.39 -11.73
C TYR A 219 7.04 -9.81 -13.15
N ARG A 220 5.84 -9.78 -13.73
CA ARG A 220 5.49 -9.04 -14.95
C ARG A 220 5.08 -7.62 -14.54
N ALA A 221 6.04 -6.71 -14.60
CA ALA A 221 5.83 -5.31 -14.29
C ALA A 221 5.27 -4.53 -15.50
N PHE A 222 4.80 -3.31 -15.25
CA PHE A 222 4.29 -2.41 -16.29
C PHE A 222 5.27 -2.24 -17.47
N LYS A 223 6.57 -2.14 -17.16
CA LYS A 223 7.66 -1.98 -18.13
C LYS A 223 7.88 -3.20 -19.04
N ASP A 224 7.31 -4.36 -18.70
CA ASP A 224 7.51 -5.61 -19.45
C ASP A 224 6.47 -5.83 -20.55
N HIS A 225 5.44 -4.98 -20.61
CA HIS A 225 4.40 -4.99 -21.64
C HIS A 225 4.80 -4.13 -22.85
N ASN A 226 4.05 -4.25 -23.95
CA ASN A 226 4.24 -3.40 -25.12
C ASN A 226 3.55 -2.04 -24.89
N ILE A 227 4.29 -1.03 -24.46
CA ILE A 227 3.74 0.30 -24.18
C ILE A 227 3.63 1.08 -25.48
N MET A 228 2.39 1.35 -25.91
CA MET A 228 2.06 2.13 -27.10
C MET A 228 1.68 3.55 -26.68
N GLU A 229 2.60 4.49 -26.87
CA GLU A 229 2.36 5.89 -26.52
C GLU A 229 1.42 6.55 -27.52
N HIS A 230 0.27 7.01 -27.02
CA HIS A 230 -0.75 7.68 -27.82
C HIS A 230 -1.20 8.97 -27.14
N ASN A 231 -0.62 10.10 -27.58
CA ASN A 231 -0.69 11.39 -26.89
C ASN A 231 -1.95 12.22 -27.17
N ASN A 232 -3.12 11.58 -27.26
CA ASN A 232 -4.39 12.29 -27.27
C ASN A 232 -4.81 12.68 -25.84
N VAL A 233 -4.67 13.96 -25.48
CA VAL A 233 -4.99 14.43 -24.13
C VAL A 233 -6.47 14.81 -24.04
N THR A 234 -7.26 13.95 -23.41
CA THR A 234 -8.68 14.20 -23.14
C THR A 234 -9.06 13.74 -21.72
N LYS A 235 -10.03 14.43 -21.12
CA LYS A 235 -10.65 14.06 -19.84
C LYS A 235 -11.83 13.10 -20.02
N ASN A 236 -12.27 12.86 -21.25
CA ASN A 236 -13.32 11.91 -21.58
C ASN A 236 -12.68 10.57 -22.02
N PRO A 237 -12.77 9.50 -21.22
CA PRO A 237 -12.20 8.21 -21.58
C PRO A 237 -12.78 7.61 -22.86
N LEU A 238 -14.06 7.87 -23.20
CA LEU A 238 -14.63 7.39 -24.46
C LEU A 238 -14.02 8.09 -25.68
N ASP A 239 -13.77 9.40 -25.60
CA ASP A 239 -13.10 10.12 -26.70
C ASP A 239 -11.70 9.57 -26.96
N TYR A 240 -10.98 9.19 -25.89
CA TYR A 240 -9.68 8.54 -26.00
C TYR A 240 -9.79 7.16 -26.66
N ILE A 241 -10.74 6.34 -26.21
CA ILE A 241 -11.02 5.02 -26.78
C ILE A 241 -11.36 5.17 -28.28
N ASN A 242 -12.27 6.08 -28.63
CA ASN A 242 -12.65 6.34 -30.02
C ASN A 242 -11.45 6.68 -30.90
N ASP A 243 -10.55 7.54 -30.42
CA ASP A 243 -9.34 7.94 -31.16
C ASP A 243 -8.32 6.80 -31.30
N VAL A 244 -8.22 5.91 -30.30
CA VAL A 244 -7.39 4.70 -30.38
C VAL A 244 -7.86 3.78 -31.51
N PHE A 245 -9.17 3.56 -31.61
CA PHE A 245 -9.75 2.72 -32.66
C PHE A 245 -9.76 3.39 -34.03
N SER A 246 -10.05 4.70 -34.12
CA SER A 246 -10.08 5.41 -35.40
C SER A 246 -8.71 5.45 -36.09
N LYS A 247 -7.63 5.41 -35.29
CA LYS A 247 -6.24 5.34 -35.76
C LYS A 247 -5.72 3.92 -35.95
N ASN A 248 -6.57 2.89 -35.79
CA ASN A 248 -6.20 1.49 -35.90
C ASN A 248 -4.99 1.10 -35.02
N ILE A 249 -4.89 1.68 -33.82
CA ILE A 249 -3.83 1.34 -32.86
C ILE A 249 -4.03 -0.11 -32.36
N ILE A 250 -5.29 -0.54 -32.24
CA ILE A 250 -5.66 -1.91 -31.91
C ILE A 250 -5.94 -2.68 -33.19
N ASP A 251 -5.19 -3.77 -33.40
CA ASP A 251 -5.39 -4.69 -34.52
C ASP A 251 -6.61 -5.60 -34.29
N GLU A 252 -7.78 -5.19 -34.79
CA GLU A 252 -9.02 -5.97 -34.66
C GLU A 252 -9.10 -7.20 -35.60
N SER A 253 -8.05 -7.52 -36.38
CA SER A 253 -8.01 -8.76 -37.18
C SER A 253 -7.88 -10.03 -36.33
N LYS A 254 -7.44 -9.87 -35.07
CA LYS A 254 -7.33 -10.92 -34.07
C LYS A 254 -8.32 -10.67 -32.95
N ARG A 255 -8.67 -11.72 -32.23
CA ARG A 255 -9.52 -11.63 -31.04
C ARG A 255 -8.90 -10.68 -29.99
N LYS A 256 -9.76 -9.92 -29.32
CA LYS A 256 -9.40 -8.90 -28.34
C LYS A 256 -10.10 -9.08 -27.00
N ILE A 257 -9.31 -8.97 -25.93
CA ILE A 257 -9.77 -8.88 -24.55
C ILE A 257 -9.21 -7.57 -23.99
N ILE A 258 -10.05 -6.54 -23.93
CA ILE A 258 -9.64 -5.16 -23.69
C ILE A 258 -10.03 -4.73 -22.29
N PHE A 259 -9.06 -4.27 -21.50
CA PHE A 259 -9.32 -3.54 -20.27
C PHE A 259 -9.41 -2.04 -20.57
N ALA A 260 -10.62 -1.48 -20.53
CA ALA A 260 -10.90 -0.09 -20.89
C ALA A 260 -11.77 0.59 -19.81
N PRO A 261 -11.16 1.03 -18.70
CA PRO A 261 -11.89 1.73 -17.64
C PRO A 261 -12.53 3.01 -18.17
N GLY A 262 -13.80 3.19 -17.81
CA GLY A 262 -14.61 4.36 -18.17
C GLY A 262 -14.57 5.45 -17.10
N HIS A 263 -15.42 6.47 -17.26
CA HIS A 263 -15.61 7.51 -16.26
C HIS A 263 -16.22 6.95 -14.98
N LEU A 264 -16.05 7.62 -13.83
CA LEU A 264 -16.71 7.24 -12.56
C LEU A 264 -18.25 7.24 -12.61
N PHE A 265 -18.83 7.87 -13.65
CA PHE A 265 -20.27 7.98 -13.81
C PHE A 265 -20.79 6.76 -14.56
N THR A 266 -21.95 6.27 -14.15
CA THR A 266 -22.59 5.13 -14.82
C THR A 266 -23.38 5.57 -16.06
N THR A 267 -24.22 6.59 -15.92
CA THR A 267 -25.24 6.94 -16.95
C THR A 267 -25.11 8.36 -17.51
N THR A 268 -24.24 9.21 -16.95
CA THR A 268 -24.07 10.59 -17.42
C THR A 268 -23.57 10.61 -18.86
N THR A 269 -24.17 11.42 -19.72
CA THR A 269 -23.82 11.52 -21.14
C THR A 269 -22.68 12.51 -21.40
N ASN A 270 -21.94 12.32 -22.49
CA ASN A 270 -20.82 13.11 -22.99
C ASN A 270 -19.63 13.21 -22.02
N VAL A 271 -19.43 12.20 -21.20
CA VAL A 271 -18.32 12.14 -20.23
C VAL A 271 -17.52 10.85 -20.35
N GLY A 272 -17.94 9.92 -21.22
CA GLY A 272 -17.38 8.59 -21.31
C GLY A 272 -17.80 7.71 -20.14
N SER A 273 -19.09 7.82 -19.75
CA SER A 273 -19.65 6.98 -18.70
C SER A 273 -19.64 5.50 -19.04
N HIS A 274 -19.88 4.65 -18.05
CA HIS A 274 -19.92 3.20 -18.24
C HIS A 274 -20.90 2.76 -19.33
N GLU A 275 -22.09 3.34 -19.39
CA GLU A 275 -23.09 3.03 -20.42
C GLU A 275 -22.67 3.53 -21.82
N GLU A 276 -21.98 4.67 -21.91
CA GLU A 276 -21.48 5.17 -23.20
C GLU A 276 -20.36 4.26 -23.75
N VAL A 277 -19.43 3.84 -22.87
CA VAL A 277 -18.35 2.91 -23.23
C VAL A 277 -18.90 1.53 -23.58
N LEU A 278 -19.89 1.02 -22.82
CA LEU A 278 -20.59 -0.22 -23.15
C LEU A 278 -21.21 -0.15 -24.54
N ARG A 279 -21.97 0.92 -24.82
CA ARG A 279 -22.67 1.08 -26.10
C ARG A 279 -21.68 1.08 -27.26
N TYR A 280 -20.56 1.78 -27.09
CA TYR A 280 -19.49 1.80 -28.08
C TYR A 280 -18.98 0.39 -28.40
N PHE A 281 -18.61 -0.39 -27.37
CA PHE A 281 -18.08 -1.75 -27.57
C PHE A 281 -19.12 -2.73 -28.13
N ASN A 282 -20.37 -2.67 -27.66
CA ASN A 282 -21.45 -3.50 -28.21
C ASN A 282 -21.69 -3.23 -29.69
N ILE A 283 -21.67 -1.96 -30.12
CA ILE A 283 -21.81 -1.59 -31.55
C ILE A 283 -20.66 -2.18 -32.39
N LYS A 284 -19.46 -2.32 -31.81
CA LYS A 284 -18.32 -2.99 -32.46
C LYS A 284 -18.36 -4.52 -32.36
N GLY A 285 -19.42 -5.11 -31.80
CA GLY A 285 -19.56 -6.56 -31.68
C GLY A 285 -18.81 -7.20 -30.50
N TYR A 286 -18.39 -6.41 -29.51
CA TYR A 286 -17.75 -6.94 -28.30
C TYR A 286 -18.82 -7.35 -27.29
N CYS A 287 -18.57 -8.44 -26.55
CA CYS A 287 -19.21 -8.65 -25.26
C CYS A 287 -18.61 -7.66 -24.25
N VAL A 288 -19.41 -7.13 -23.33
CA VAL A 288 -18.97 -6.19 -22.30
C VAL A 288 -19.21 -6.78 -20.93
N LEU A 289 -18.15 -6.92 -20.12
CA LEU A 289 -18.28 -7.21 -18.69
C LEU A 289 -18.51 -5.90 -17.93
N ILE A 290 -19.66 -5.80 -17.26
CA ILE A 290 -19.97 -4.71 -16.33
C ILE A 290 -19.80 -5.20 -14.90
N MET A 291 -19.03 -4.45 -14.11
CA MET A 291 -18.87 -4.69 -12.66
C MET A 291 -19.40 -3.53 -11.79
N ASN A 292 -19.71 -2.39 -12.41
CA ASN A 292 -20.19 -1.18 -11.74
C ASN A 292 -21.70 -1.00 -11.92
N GLY A 293 -22.39 -0.57 -10.86
CA GLY A 293 -23.83 -0.29 -10.90
C GLY A 293 -24.69 -1.44 -10.35
N LEU A 294 -25.98 -1.41 -10.70
CA LEU A 294 -26.99 -2.37 -10.23
C LEU A 294 -26.79 -3.76 -10.86
N PHE A 295 -26.43 -3.81 -12.14
CA PHE A 295 -26.18 -5.04 -12.87
C PHE A 295 -24.68 -5.39 -12.87
N LYS A 296 -24.35 -6.66 -12.65
CA LYS A 296 -22.97 -7.19 -12.67
C LYS A 296 -22.92 -8.47 -13.50
N GLY A 297 -22.40 -8.39 -14.70
CA GLY A 297 -22.61 -9.43 -15.69
C GLY A 297 -22.06 -9.11 -17.05
N PHE A 298 -22.25 -10.07 -17.94
CA PHE A 298 -21.93 -9.96 -19.35
C PHE A 298 -23.11 -9.34 -20.09
N VAL A 299 -22.81 -8.36 -20.95
CA VAL A 299 -23.76 -7.80 -21.91
C VAL A 299 -23.24 -8.11 -23.31
N TYR A 300 -24.01 -8.85 -24.07
CA TYR A 300 -23.64 -9.28 -25.41
C TYR A 300 -24.04 -8.22 -26.46
N PRO A 301 -23.51 -8.30 -27.69
CA PRO A 301 -23.84 -7.34 -28.76
C PRO A 301 -25.33 -7.23 -29.10
N ASP A 302 -26.08 -8.32 -28.89
CA ASP A 302 -27.55 -8.36 -29.04
C ASP A 302 -28.30 -7.71 -27.85
N ASN A 303 -27.56 -7.15 -26.89
CA ASN A 303 -28.01 -6.61 -25.61
C ASN A 303 -28.59 -7.63 -24.63
N SER A 304 -28.45 -8.93 -24.91
CA SER A 304 -28.74 -9.95 -23.90
C SER A 304 -27.79 -9.79 -22.72
N ARG A 305 -28.32 -10.07 -21.52
CA ARG A 305 -27.61 -9.86 -20.26
C ARG A 305 -27.56 -11.16 -19.48
N VAL A 306 -26.38 -11.53 -18.98
CA VAL A 306 -26.18 -12.69 -18.12
C VAL A 306 -25.48 -12.23 -16.85
N ASP A 307 -26.14 -12.39 -15.70
CA ASP A 307 -25.57 -12.06 -14.39
C ASP A 307 -24.40 -13.01 -14.05
N ILE A 308 -23.38 -12.51 -13.34
CA ILE A 308 -22.21 -13.32 -12.95
C ILE A 308 -22.63 -14.54 -12.12
N LYS A 309 -23.58 -14.39 -11.19
CA LYS A 309 -24.03 -15.50 -10.35
C LYS A 309 -24.73 -16.56 -11.18
N GLU A 310 -25.55 -16.12 -12.12
CA GLU A 310 -26.25 -17.02 -13.05
C GLU A 310 -25.26 -17.75 -13.95
N PHE A 311 -24.29 -17.03 -14.53
CA PHE A 311 -23.22 -17.64 -15.33
C PHE A 311 -22.44 -18.69 -14.52
N ASN A 312 -22.03 -18.32 -13.30
CA ASN A 312 -21.26 -19.22 -12.44
C ASN A 312 -22.06 -20.46 -12.06
N PHE A 313 -23.34 -20.32 -11.74
CA PHE A 313 -24.23 -21.45 -11.45
C PHE A 313 -24.37 -22.38 -12.66
N ARG A 314 -24.66 -21.83 -13.85
CA ARG A 314 -24.84 -22.62 -15.09
C ARG A 314 -23.59 -23.38 -15.50
N HIS A 315 -22.40 -22.86 -15.18
CA HIS A 315 -21.12 -23.43 -15.60
C HIS A 315 -20.28 -24.03 -14.46
N GLY A 316 -20.86 -24.18 -13.27
CA GLY A 316 -20.20 -24.83 -12.13
C GLY A 316 -18.97 -24.09 -11.60
N VAL A 317 -18.91 -22.76 -11.71
CA VAL A 317 -17.78 -21.96 -11.24
C VAL A 317 -17.96 -21.63 -9.76
N THR A 318 -17.06 -22.12 -8.91
CA THR A 318 -17.07 -21.90 -7.45
C THR A 318 -15.98 -20.96 -6.95
N GLY A 319 -15.20 -20.39 -7.88
CA GLY A 319 -14.03 -19.56 -7.59
C GLY A 319 -14.30 -18.05 -7.57
N GLU A 320 -13.25 -17.29 -7.82
CA GLU A 320 -13.25 -15.82 -7.90
C GLU A 320 -13.60 -15.35 -9.33
N LEU A 321 -13.69 -14.03 -9.53
CA LEU A 321 -14.01 -13.45 -10.85
C LEU A 321 -13.06 -13.93 -11.97
N ARG A 322 -11.76 -14.12 -11.67
CA ARG A 322 -10.79 -14.64 -12.65
C ARG A 322 -11.16 -16.04 -13.16
N ASP A 323 -11.79 -16.86 -12.30
CA ASP A 323 -12.20 -18.21 -12.64
C ASP A 323 -13.46 -18.18 -13.54
N THR A 324 -14.38 -17.23 -13.25
CA THR A 324 -15.50 -16.89 -14.13
C THR A 324 -15.01 -16.46 -15.52
N LEU A 325 -13.99 -15.61 -15.57
CA LEU A 325 -13.41 -15.09 -16.81
C LEU A 325 -12.67 -16.16 -17.61
N ALA A 326 -11.92 -17.03 -16.95
CA ALA A 326 -11.30 -18.20 -17.59
C ALA A 326 -12.35 -19.11 -18.19
N LYS A 327 -13.44 -19.39 -17.47
CA LYS A 327 -14.54 -20.21 -18.00
C LYS A 327 -15.26 -19.52 -19.16
N TRP A 328 -15.48 -18.21 -19.08
CA TRP A 328 -16.05 -17.44 -20.19
C TRP A 328 -15.16 -17.52 -21.45
N ASN A 329 -13.84 -17.43 -21.26
CA ASN A 329 -12.88 -17.52 -22.36
C ASN A 329 -12.84 -18.88 -23.04
N GLU A 330 -13.03 -19.95 -22.26
CA GLU A 330 -13.17 -21.33 -22.76
C GLU A 330 -14.42 -21.49 -23.63
N ILE A 331 -15.56 -20.94 -23.18
CA ILE A 331 -16.86 -21.08 -23.87
C ILE A 331 -16.93 -20.21 -25.13
N TYR A 332 -16.32 -19.02 -25.11
CA TYR A 332 -16.40 -18.04 -26.20
C TYR A 332 -15.02 -17.75 -26.81
N PRO A 333 -14.34 -18.73 -27.43
CA PRO A 333 -12.94 -18.64 -27.81
C PRO A 333 -12.64 -17.64 -28.95
N THR A 334 -13.66 -17.20 -29.68
CA THR A 334 -13.55 -16.25 -30.80
C THR A 334 -14.17 -14.88 -30.52
N MET A 335 -14.95 -14.74 -29.44
CA MET A 335 -15.68 -13.51 -29.14
C MET A 335 -14.79 -12.49 -28.45
N ASN A 336 -14.85 -11.24 -28.91
CA ASN A 336 -14.15 -10.15 -28.25
C ASN A 336 -14.81 -9.79 -26.91
N LEU A 337 -14.00 -9.38 -25.93
CA LEU A 337 -14.45 -8.94 -24.62
C LEU A 337 -13.89 -7.55 -24.32
N ALA A 338 -14.74 -6.64 -23.86
CA ALA A 338 -14.34 -5.40 -23.23
C ALA A 338 -14.73 -5.43 -21.75
N ILE A 339 -13.79 -5.08 -20.88
CA ILE A 339 -14.02 -4.93 -19.44
C ILE A 339 -14.06 -3.44 -19.15
N THR A 340 -15.23 -2.98 -18.72
CA THR A 340 -15.47 -1.59 -18.36
C THR A 340 -15.87 -1.46 -16.90
N GLY A 341 -15.82 -0.23 -16.40
CA GLY A 341 -15.94 0.09 -14.98
C GLY A 341 -14.86 1.07 -14.54
N TYR A 342 -14.95 1.50 -13.30
CA TYR A 342 -13.96 2.31 -12.62
C TYR A 342 -13.90 1.86 -11.16
N TRP A 343 -14.84 2.28 -10.31
CA TRP A 343 -14.82 1.99 -8.86
C TRP A 343 -14.59 0.54 -8.43
N VAL A 344 -15.36 -0.43 -8.95
CA VAL A 344 -15.28 -1.83 -8.48
C VAL A 344 -14.04 -2.52 -9.04
N ILE A 345 -13.61 -2.17 -10.26
CA ILE A 345 -12.47 -2.80 -10.93
C ILE A 345 -11.13 -2.11 -10.62
N GLU A 346 -11.17 -0.94 -9.99
CA GLU A 346 -9.98 -0.15 -9.64
C GLU A 346 -9.08 -0.91 -8.67
N ARG A 347 -9.66 -1.56 -7.64
CA ARG A 347 -8.94 -2.11 -6.48
C ARG A 347 -9.36 -3.56 -6.18
N GLY A 348 -8.47 -4.29 -5.53
CA GLY A 348 -8.77 -5.61 -4.92
C GLY A 348 -8.94 -6.79 -5.87
N ILE A 349 -9.38 -6.57 -7.12
CA ILE A 349 -9.76 -7.64 -8.06
C ILE A 349 -8.58 -8.13 -8.89
N THR A 350 -8.42 -9.45 -8.97
CA THR A 350 -7.51 -10.13 -9.90
C THR A 350 -8.25 -10.54 -11.17
N PHE A 351 -7.69 -10.24 -12.35
CA PHE A 351 -8.28 -10.57 -13.65
C PHE A 351 -7.46 -11.61 -14.41
N ASN A 352 -6.19 -11.29 -14.69
CA ASN A 352 -5.30 -12.15 -15.44
C ASN A 352 -4.98 -13.43 -14.66
N THR A 353 -5.04 -14.56 -15.35
CA THR A 353 -4.79 -15.89 -14.81
C THR A 353 -4.48 -16.85 -15.95
N THR A 354 -4.05 -18.07 -15.62
CA THR A 354 -3.95 -19.13 -16.63
C THR A 354 -5.32 -19.37 -17.27
N GLY A 355 -5.38 -19.28 -18.60
CA GLY A 355 -6.62 -19.42 -19.38
C GLY A 355 -7.40 -18.12 -19.58
N PHE A 356 -6.94 -16.97 -19.04
CA PHE A 356 -7.52 -15.67 -19.33
C PHE A 356 -6.48 -14.55 -19.17
N ASN A 357 -6.19 -13.83 -20.25
CA ASN A 357 -5.31 -12.66 -20.23
C ASN A 357 -5.90 -11.51 -21.04
N PHE A 358 -5.62 -10.28 -20.63
CA PHE A 358 -5.86 -9.11 -21.47
C PHE A 358 -4.95 -9.14 -22.69
N THR A 359 -5.49 -8.79 -23.85
CA THR A 359 -4.69 -8.52 -25.05
C THR A 359 -4.23 -7.08 -25.08
N ASP A 360 -5.10 -6.16 -24.62
CA ASP A 360 -4.89 -4.73 -24.69
C ASP A 360 -5.45 -4.03 -23.43
N MET A 361 -4.77 -2.98 -22.99
CA MET A 361 -5.19 -2.09 -21.91
C MET A 361 -5.19 -0.65 -22.40
N ILE A 362 -6.26 0.10 -22.14
CA ILE A 362 -6.39 1.51 -22.55
C ILE A 362 -6.50 2.39 -21.30
N LEU A 363 -5.54 3.32 -21.12
CA LEU A 363 -5.54 4.28 -20.02
C LEU A 363 -5.49 5.72 -20.57
N SER A 364 -6.54 6.51 -20.33
CA SER A 364 -6.63 7.92 -20.73
C SER A 364 -6.22 8.91 -19.61
N ASN A 365 -6.00 10.19 -19.96
CA ASN A 365 -5.63 11.23 -18.98
C ASN A 365 -6.71 11.48 -17.92
N TYR A 366 -7.95 11.03 -18.11
CA TYR A 366 -8.95 11.01 -17.03
C TYR A 366 -8.41 10.32 -15.77
N HIS A 367 -7.66 9.22 -15.95
CA HIS A 367 -7.14 8.41 -14.86
C HIS A 367 -5.93 9.02 -14.14
N LEU A 368 -5.29 10.07 -14.70
CA LEU A 368 -4.18 10.78 -14.05
C LEU A 368 -4.62 11.63 -12.85
N SER A 369 -5.91 11.92 -12.74
CA SER A 369 -6.47 12.74 -11.66
C SER A 369 -6.15 12.22 -10.26
N SER A 370 -5.88 10.92 -10.11
CA SER A 370 -5.39 10.33 -8.87
C SER A 370 -4.33 9.26 -9.11
N LYS A 371 -3.09 9.54 -8.67
CA LYS A 371 -1.95 8.64 -8.83
C LYS A 371 -2.17 7.26 -8.19
N ASN A 372 -2.77 7.20 -7.00
CA ASN A 372 -3.09 5.94 -6.33
C ASN A 372 -4.01 5.07 -7.20
N LYS A 373 -5.04 5.69 -7.76
CA LYS A 373 -6.00 5.00 -8.63
C LYS A 373 -5.35 4.53 -9.92
N LEU A 374 -4.52 5.38 -10.52
CA LEU A 374 -3.80 5.06 -11.75
C LEU A 374 -2.91 3.82 -11.59
N ILE A 375 -2.10 3.75 -10.52
CA ILE A 375 -1.29 2.55 -10.24
C ILE A 375 -2.18 1.33 -10.06
N GLN A 376 -3.26 1.46 -9.29
CA GLN A 376 -4.15 0.33 -9.00
C GLN A 376 -4.85 -0.19 -10.27
N LEU A 377 -5.18 0.68 -11.22
CA LEU A 377 -5.73 0.32 -12.54
C LEU A 377 -4.68 -0.34 -13.44
N ALA A 378 -3.51 0.29 -13.59
CA ALA A 378 -2.40 -0.28 -14.35
C ALA A 378 -1.98 -1.64 -13.77
N GLY A 379 -2.05 -1.76 -12.45
CA GLY A 379 -1.80 -2.98 -11.69
C GLY A 379 -2.78 -4.12 -11.95
N ARG A 380 -3.85 -3.90 -12.71
CA ARG A 380 -4.71 -4.99 -13.21
C ARG A 380 -4.03 -5.79 -14.32
N GLY A 381 -3.09 -5.17 -15.04
CA GLY A 381 -2.31 -5.79 -16.10
C GLY A 381 -0.99 -6.41 -15.63
N THR A 382 -0.59 -6.22 -14.37
CA THR A 382 0.68 -6.71 -13.82
C THR A 382 0.47 -7.96 -12.96
N GLY A 383 1.51 -8.75 -12.74
CA GLY A 383 1.45 -9.88 -11.80
C GLY A 383 2.53 -10.92 -12.01
N GLY A 384 2.40 -12.13 -11.46
CA GLY A 384 3.38 -13.19 -11.71
C GLY A 384 3.42 -13.59 -13.19
N LYS A 385 4.62 -13.75 -13.77
CA LYS A 385 4.83 -14.11 -15.19
C LYS A 385 4.11 -15.40 -15.61
N LYS A 386 3.91 -16.33 -14.67
CA LYS A 386 3.12 -17.55 -14.84
C LYS A 386 1.65 -17.29 -15.19
N TYR A 387 1.09 -16.20 -14.66
CA TYR A 387 -0.34 -15.89 -14.76
C TYR A 387 -0.63 -14.73 -15.71
N VAL A 388 0.36 -13.90 -15.99
CA VAL A 388 0.21 -12.64 -16.74
C VAL A 388 1.06 -12.65 -18.00
N GLU A 389 0.37 -12.71 -19.13
CA GLU A 389 0.95 -12.61 -20.46
C GLU A 389 1.33 -11.16 -20.82
N ARG A 390 2.15 -10.99 -21.86
CA ARG A 390 2.42 -9.66 -22.41
C ARG A 390 1.18 -9.16 -23.15
N MET A 391 0.87 -7.88 -22.96
CA MET A 391 -0.27 -7.19 -23.57
C MET A 391 0.20 -5.86 -24.17
N ASN A 392 -0.64 -5.24 -24.98
CA ASN A 392 -0.43 -3.85 -25.38
C ASN A 392 -1.01 -2.92 -24.32
N VAL A 393 -0.26 -1.89 -23.93
CA VAL A 393 -0.74 -0.86 -23.02
C VAL A 393 -0.73 0.48 -23.74
N ILE A 394 -1.92 1.00 -24.03
CA ILE A 394 -2.12 2.22 -24.80
C ILE A 394 -2.41 3.35 -23.82
N CYS A 395 -1.49 4.31 -23.76
CA CYS A 395 -1.58 5.44 -22.83
C CYS A 395 -0.76 6.64 -23.31
N THR A 396 -0.93 7.79 -22.66
CA THR A 396 -0.07 8.96 -22.92
C THR A 396 1.31 8.81 -22.28
N THR A 397 2.29 9.57 -22.79
CA THR A 397 3.65 9.66 -22.21
C THR A 397 3.62 10.04 -20.73
N GLU A 398 2.71 10.92 -20.31
CA GLU A 398 2.56 11.33 -18.91
C GLU A 398 2.10 10.17 -18.01
N ILE A 399 1.15 9.35 -18.47
CA ILE A 399 0.69 8.15 -17.76
C ILE A 399 1.82 7.14 -17.63
N LYS A 400 2.51 6.85 -18.74
CA LYS A 400 3.68 5.96 -18.77
C LYS A 400 4.71 6.38 -17.73
N ASN A 401 5.15 7.63 -17.76
CA ASN A 401 6.19 8.13 -16.86
C ASN A 401 5.74 8.08 -15.40
N THR A 402 4.48 8.44 -15.11
CA THR A 402 3.93 8.40 -13.75
C THR A 402 3.92 6.98 -13.18
N ILE A 403 3.46 5.99 -13.96
CA ILE A 403 3.41 4.59 -13.51
C ILE A 403 4.82 4.02 -13.33
N LEU A 404 5.74 4.30 -14.25
CA LEU A 404 7.13 3.83 -14.17
C LEU A 404 7.85 4.39 -12.94
N GLU A 405 7.70 5.68 -12.65
CA GLU A 405 8.29 6.32 -11.48
C GLU A 405 7.79 5.67 -10.17
N LEU A 406 6.46 5.51 -10.03
CA LEU A 406 5.86 4.96 -8.83
C LEU A 406 6.19 3.48 -8.63
N THR A 407 6.19 2.70 -9.72
CA THR A 407 6.53 1.28 -9.67
C THR A 407 7.98 1.09 -9.25
N LYS A 408 8.90 1.90 -9.80
CA LYS A 408 10.32 1.86 -9.43
C LYS A 408 10.53 2.08 -7.93
N THR A 409 9.87 3.07 -7.32
CA THR A 409 9.95 3.30 -5.87
C THR A 409 9.46 2.09 -5.06
N LEU A 410 8.39 1.42 -5.51
CA LEU A 410 7.87 0.21 -4.85
C LEU A 410 8.80 -1.01 -5.03
N GLU A 411 9.46 -1.15 -6.19
CA GLU A 411 10.47 -2.18 -6.44
C GLU A 411 11.68 -1.96 -5.50
N GLU A 412 12.23 -0.74 -5.46
CA GLU A 412 13.39 -0.38 -4.62
C GLU A 412 13.13 -0.65 -3.13
N ILE A 413 11.98 -0.23 -2.60
CA ILE A 413 11.67 -0.45 -1.19
C ILE A 413 11.46 -1.94 -0.86
N CYS A 414 10.97 -2.74 -1.81
CA CYS A 414 10.82 -4.18 -1.64
C CYS A 414 12.19 -4.87 -1.57
N SER A 415 13.10 -4.60 -2.52
CA SER A 415 14.47 -5.14 -2.48
C SER A 415 15.21 -4.74 -1.21
N LEU A 416 15.02 -3.52 -0.71
CA LEU A 416 15.64 -3.07 0.55
C LEU A 416 15.07 -3.75 1.80
N ASN A 417 13.82 -4.22 1.75
CA ASN A 417 13.09 -4.88 2.83
C ASN A 417 13.35 -4.28 4.24
N PRO A 418 13.14 -2.97 4.46
CA PRO A 418 13.52 -2.33 5.72
C PRO A 418 12.66 -2.85 6.88
N LYS A 419 13.20 -2.87 8.10
CA LYS A 419 12.45 -3.24 9.32
C LYS A 419 11.22 -2.35 9.54
N TYR A 420 11.34 -1.05 9.27
CA TYR A 420 10.25 -0.12 9.46
C TYR A 420 10.07 0.77 8.24
N PHE A 421 8.82 0.95 7.84
CA PHE A 421 8.43 1.94 6.85
C PHE A 421 8.11 3.28 7.49
N ASN A 422 8.36 4.37 6.75
CA ASN A 422 8.00 5.74 7.10
C ASN A 422 7.57 6.53 5.85
N LYS A 423 7.08 7.76 6.04
CA LYS A 423 6.57 8.61 4.95
C LYS A 423 7.55 8.80 3.78
N THR A 424 8.84 8.94 4.07
CA THR A 424 9.84 9.27 3.04
C THR A 424 10.18 8.11 2.12
N ASP A 425 9.83 6.88 2.50
CA ASP A 425 10.07 5.67 1.71
C ASP A 425 9.21 5.64 0.43
N PHE A 426 8.09 6.35 0.41
CA PHE A 426 7.13 6.38 -0.70
C PHE A 426 7.06 7.77 -1.37
N ALA A 427 8.04 8.63 -1.10
CA ALA A 427 8.12 9.94 -1.72
C ALA A 427 8.55 9.80 -3.18
N LEU A 428 7.81 10.45 -4.09
CA LEU A 428 8.13 10.53 -5.50
C LEU A 428 9.52 11.15 -5.75
N SER A 429 10.12 10.85 -6.90
CA SER A 429 11.44 11.36 -7.31
C SER A 429 11.45 12.88 -7.46
N THR A 430 10.29 13.48 -7.80
CA THR A 430 10.09 14.94 -7.80
C THR A 430 10.33 15.59 -6.43
N ASN A 431 10.08 14.86 -5.34
CA ASN A 431 10.39 15.31 -3.99
C ASN A 431 11.70 14.68 -3.52
N LYS A 432 12.83 15.30 -3.88
CA LYS A 432 14.19 14.84 -3.54
C LYS A 432 14.63 15.11 -2.10
N ASN A 433 13.72 15.60 -1.25
CA ASN A 433 14.02 15.94 0.13
C ASN A 433 14.23 14.68 0.96
N THR A 434 15.20 14.72 1.88
CA THR A 434 15.53 13.62 2.78
C THR A 434 15.36 14.04 4.23
N ILE A 435 15.21 13.04 5.12
CA ILE A 435 15.23 13.28 6.56
C ILE A 435 16.66 13.72 6.92
N PRO A 436 16.85 14.82 7.68
CA PRO A 436 18.18 15.23 8.14
C PRO A 436 18.89 14.10 8.87
N VAL A 437 20.19 13.94 8.65
CA VAL A 437 21.00 12.95 9.37
C VAL A 437 21.56 13.62 10.61
N LYS A 438 21.30 13.02 11.78
CA LYS A 438 21.85 13.48 13.04
C LYS A 438 23.23 12.85 13.23
N VAL A 439 24.23 13.68 13.48
CA VAL A 439 25.59 13.23 13.76
C VAL A 439 25.93 13.59 15.19
N THR A 440 26.42 12.62 15.95
CA THR A 440 26.86 12.82 17.34
C THR A 440 28.35 12.53 17.41
N ILE A 441 29.15 13.54 17.70
CA ILE A 441 30.60 13.40 17.91
C ILE A 441 30.79 12.90 19.34
N THR A 442 31.49 11.78 19.49
CA THR A 442 31.75 11.14 20.78
C THR A 442 33.18 11.38 21.26
N ASP A 443 34.09 11.72 20.35
CA ASP A 443 35.50 12.00 20.63
C ASP A 443 35.76 13.50 20.80
N GLY A 444 36.40 13.88 21.90
CA GLY A 444 36.70 15.27 22.23
C GLY A 444 37.72 15.90 21.28
N GLU A 445 38.77 15.16 20.91
CA GLU A 445 39.81 15.66 20.00
C GLU A 445 39.25 15.95 18.60
N LEU A 446 38.40 15.06 18.09
CA LEU A 446 37.71 15.29 16.82
C LEU A 446 36.78 16.51 16.90
N LEU A 447 36.07 16.71 18.01
CA LEU A 447 35.20 17.87 18.20
C LEU A 447 36.01 19.18 18.15
N GLU A 448 37.13 19.24 18.88
CA GLU A 448 38.02 20.40 18.86
C GLU A 448 38.61 20.65 17.47
N ARG A 449 39.03 19.58 16.77
CA ARG A 449 39.53 19.67 15.40
C ARG A 449 38.46 20.22 14.45
N ILE A 450 37.22 19.75 14.53
CA ILE A 450 36.10 20.24 13.71
C ILE A 450 35.83 21.71 14.01
N ALA A 451 35.79 22.10 15.29
CA ALA A 451 35.58 23.48 15.71
C ALA A 451 36.70 24.40 15.18
N HIS A 452 37.96 23.94 15.26
CA HIS A 452 39.12 24.66 14.73
C HIS A 452 39.04 24.88 13.21
N ILE A 453 38.73 23.83 12.44
CA ILE A 453 38.55 23.93 10.98
C ILE A 453 37.45 24.95 10.65
N CYS A 454 36.32 24.88 11.37
CA CYS A 454 35.15 25.72 11.14
C CYS A 454 35.35 27.19 11.54
N ASN A 455 36.20 27.49 12.53
CA ASN A 455 36.53 28.85 12.95
C ASN A 455 37.53 29.53 12.01
N ASN A 456 38.55 28.79 11.53
CA ASN A 456 39.63 29.39 10.74
C ASN A 456 39.33 29.52 9.24
N LYS A 457 38.44 28.67 8.70
CA LYS A 457 37.93 28.72 7.30
C LYS A 457 39.01 28.99 6.23
N VAL A 458 40.20 28.41 6.39
CA VAL A 458 41.31 28.53 5.43
C VAL A 458 40.89 27.98 4.06
N ARG A 459 41.53 28.41 2.97
CA ARG A 459 41.26 27.87 1.63
C ARG A 459 41.30 26.33 1.65
N GLY A 460 40.24 25.69 1.19
CA GLY A 460 40.11 24.22 1.20
C GLY A 460 39.46 23.63 2.47
N TYR A 461 39.07 24.44 3.46
CA TYR A 461 38.53 23.92 4.74
C TYR A 461 37.36 22.95 4.60
N LYS A 462 36.51 23.10 3.57
CA LYS A 462 35.38 22.17 3.33
C LYS A 462 35.87 20.77 3.02
N GLN A 463 36.94 20.64 2.23
CA GLN A 463 37.57 19.35 1.94
C GLN A 463 38.20 18.77 3.21
N THR A 464 38.95 19.59 3.95
CA THR A 464 39.54 19.17 5.23
C THR A 464 38.47 18.73 6.25
N LEU A 465 37.33 19.42 6.31
CA LEU A 465 36.22 19.06 7.18
C LEU A 465 35.55 17.75 6.72
N HIS A 466 35.33 17.58 5.40
CA HIS A 466 34.82 16.35 4.83
C HIS A 466 35.71 15.15 5.18
N GLU A 467 37.02 15.29 5.01
CA GLU A 467 38.00 14.28 5.38
C GLU A 467 38.00 13.99 6.89
N ALA A 468 37.92 15.01 7.74
CA ALA A 468 37.85 14.84 9.19
C ALA A 468 36.61 14.06 9.63
N ILE A 469 35.44 14.36 9.04
CA ILE A 469 34.19 13.63 9.33
C ILE A 469 34.28 12.19 8.82
N ASN A 470 34.80 11.98 7.61
CA ASN A 470 34.98 10.64 7.04
C ASN A 470 35.90 9.78 7.91
N GLN A 471 37.04 10.33 8.35
CA GLN A 471 37.93 9.66 9.29
C GLN A 471 37.26 9.41 10.64
N GLY A 472 36.47 10.37 11.13
CA GLY A 472 35.68 10.19 12.35
C GLY A 472 34.68 9.04 12.26
N ILE A 473 34.07 8.80 11.10
CA ILE A 473 33.18 7.66 10.85
C ILE A 473 33.99 6.36 10.86
N ILE A 474 35.09 6.29 10.12
CA ILE A 474 35.95 5.11 10.01
C ILE A 474 36.48 4.69 11.39
N ASN A 475 36.95 5.66 12.17
CA ASN A 475 37.53 5.44 13.49
C ASN A 475 36.48 5.29 14.61
N LYS A 476 35.17 5.41 14.30
CA LYS A 476 34.06 5.39 15.27
C LYS A 476 34.14 6.49 16.33
N HIS A 477 34.73 7.63 15.99
CA HIS A 477 34.80 8.84 16.82
C HIS A 477 33.53 9.71 16.72
N LEU A 478 32.63 9.37 15.80
CA LEU A 478 31.29 9.92 15.71
C LEU A 478 30.28 8.84 15.29
N THR A 479 29.02 9.07 15.58
CA THR A 479 27.90 8.22 15.16
C THR A 479 27.00 8.95 14.18
N LEU A 480 26.73 8.34 13.02
CA LEU A 480 25.73 8.79 12.05
C LEU A 480 24.39 8.08 12.32
N CYS A 481 23.38 8.84 12.73
CA CYS A 481 22.03 8.31 12.94
C CYS A 481 21.13 8.71 11.75
N ASP A 482 21.20 7.94 10.67
CA ASP A 482 20.36 8.12 9.48
C ASP A 482 19.01 7.39 9.62
N ARG A 483 17.91 8.11 9.35
CA ARG A 483 16.53 7.60 9.41
C ARG A 483 15.92 7.35 8.02
N ASN A 484 16.65 7.58 6.93
CA ASN A 484 16.22 7.29 5.56
C ASN A 484 16.45 5.79 5.25
N ASN A 485 15.48 5.11 4.61
CA ASN A 485 15.67 3.73 4.14
C ASN A 485 16.21 3.67 2.71
N VAL A 486 15.42 4.19 1.74
CA VAL A 486 15.77 4.16 0.30
C VAL A 486 16.93 5.09 -0.02
N ARG A 487 16.94 6.24 0.64
CA ARG A 487 17.79 7.38 0.27
C ARG A 487 18.90 7.57 1.28
N LYS A 488 19.55 6.49 1.75
CA LYS A 488 20.58 6.58 2.79
C LYS A 488 21.70 7.55 2.42
N PHE A 489 22.21 8.25 3.41
CA PHE A 489 23.35 9.11 3.26
C PHE A 489 24.62 8.27 3.12
N ASP A 490 25.32 8.47 2.02
CA ASP A 490 26.66 7.93 1.79
C ASP A 490 27.63 9.11 1.66
N ILE A 491 28.55 9.22 2.61
CA ILE A 491 29.55 10.28 2.62
C ILE A 491 30.57 10.10 1.50
N LEU A 492 30.88 8.87 1.06
CA LEU A 492 31.89 8.59 0.04
C LEU A 492 31.39 8.94 -1.36
N ALA A 493 30.07 8.86 -1.58
CA ALA A 493 29.44 9.20 -2.85
C ALA A 493 29.18 10.71 -3.02
N ARG A 494 29.52 11.56 -2.03
CA ARG A 494 29.08 12.96 -1.97
C ARG A 494 30.18 13.93 -1.60
N THR A 495 30.04 15.16 -2.08
CA THR A 495 30.95 16.27 -1.74
C THR A 495 30.28 17.29 -0.81
N LEU A 496 31.06 17.86 0.11
CA LEU A 496 30.55 18.88 1.04
C LEU A 496 30.38 20.22 0.31
N LYS A 497 29.12 20.64 0.12
CA LYS A 497 28.78 21.91 -0.54
C LYS A 497 28.87 23.07 0.43
N ASP A 498 28.10 23.06 1.51
CA ASP A 498 28.02 24.18 2.45
C ASP A 498 28.17 23.75 3.91
N VAL A 499 28.77 24.65 4.71
CA VAL A 499 28.93 24.51 6.16
C VAL A 499 28.37 25.77 6.81
N ARG A 500 27.33 25.59 7.62
CA ARG A 500 26.71 26.66 8.41
C ARG A 500 27.11 26.48 9.86
N THR A 501 27.82 27.47 10.37
CA THR A 501 28.33 27.51 11.75
C THR A 501 27.55 28.54 12.53
N TYR A 502 26.97 28.13 13.65
CA TYR A 502 26.21 29.00 14.54
C TYR A 502 26.98 29.25 15.84
N LYS A 503 26.89 30.48 16.34
CA LYS A 503 27.48 30.93 17.60
C LYS A 503 26.39 31.52 18.49
N ASP A 504 26.70 31.61 19.78
CA ASP A 504 25.81 32.27 20.75
C ASP A 504 25.58 33.74 20.34
N GLY A 505 24.33 34.22 20.45
CA GLY A 505 23.92 35.55 20.00
C GLY A 505 23.61 35.73 18.49
N ASP A 506 23.80 34.71 17.65
CA ASP A 506 23.36 34.75 16.24
C ASP A 506 21.84 34.97 16.13
N LYS A 507 21.39 35.79 15.17
CA LYS A 507 19.96 36.16 15.01
C LYS A 507 19.04 34.93 15.00
N VAL A 508 17.87 35.08 15.63
CA VAL A 508 16.72 34.13 15.78
C VAL A 508 16.26 33.46 14.46
N ASN A 509 16.73 33.93 13.29
CA ASN A 509 16.55 33.26 12.00
C ASN A 509 17.17 31.85 11.92
N ALA A 510 17.98 31.44 12.90
CA ALA A 510 18.50 30.07 13.03
C ALA A 510 17.49 29.04 13.57
N ARG A 511 16.19 29.11 13.19
CA ARG A 511 15.16 28.08 13.46
C ARG A 511 15.47 26.69 12.88
N ARG A 512 16.66 26.50 12.29
CA ARG A 512 17.06 25.32 11.53
C ARG A 512 17.33 24.12 12.43
N PHE A 513 18.05 24.25 13.55
CA PHE A 513 18.29 23.11 14.44
C PHE A 513 17.00 22.55 15.03
N GLU A 514 16.12 23.42 15.53
CA GLU A 514 14.81 23.00 16.02
C GLU A 514 13.97 22.37 14.89
N SER A 515 14.00 22.96 13.69
CA SER A 515 13.34 22.41 12.50
C SER A 515 13.89 21.04 12.10
N PHE A 516 15.20 20.84 12.15
CA PHE A 516 15.86 19.57 11.81
C PHE A 516 15.58 18.51 12.85
N SER A 517 15.66 18.86 14.13
CA SER A 517 15.26 17.98 15.23
C SER A 517 13.80 17.57 15.10
N LYS A 518 12.88 18.52 14.87
CA LYS A 518 11.46 18.23 14.60
C LYS A 518 11.27 17.37 13.35
N ALA A 519 12.00 17.63 12.26
CA ALA A 519 11.89 16.86 11.03
C ALA A 519 12.40 15.43 11.21
N TYR A 520 13.54 15.26 11.88
CA TYR A 520 14.13 14.00 12.27
C TYR A 520 13.19 13.18 13.15
N GLU A 521 12.61 13.80 14.17
CA GLU A 521 11.67 13.13 15.07
C GLU A 521 10.32 12.82 14.44
N ASN A 522 9.96 13.51 13.36
CA ASN A 522 8.70 13.30 12.64
C ASN A 522 8.86 12.57 11.30
N TYR A 523 10.05 12.04 10.98
CA TYR A 523 10.32 11.33 9.73
C TYR A 523 9.90 12.16 8.50
N LYS A 524 10.24 13.45 8.53
CA LYS A 524 9.86 14.41 7.51
C LYS A 524 11.11 14.86 6.74
N GLY A 525 11.03 14.80 5.42
CA GLY A 525 12.05 15.39 4.57
C GLY A 525 12.05 16.92 4.66
N ILE A 526 13.21 17.55 4.51
CA ILE A 526 13.34 19.01 4.52
C ILE A 526 13.83 19.53 3.17
N SER A 527 13.39 20.73 2.77
CA SER A 527 13.84 21.37 1.54
C SER A 527 15.33 21.71 1.62
N GLN A 528 16.06 21.45 0.54
CA GLN A 528 17.49 21.71 0.40
C GLN A 528 17.83 22.38 -0.92
N SER A 529 18.91 23.17 -0.95
CA SER A 529 19.42 23.84 -2.16
C SER A 529 20.60 23.11 -2.82
N SER A 530 21.05 21.99 -2.26
CA SER A 530 22.15 21.19 -2.83
C SER A 530 21.68 20.32 -4.01
N ASP A 531 22.63 19.87 -4.81
CA ASP A 531 22.41 18.86 -5.86
C ASP A 531 22.47 17.44 -5.27
N ASP A 532 22.14 16.43 -6.06
CA ASP A 532 22.08 15.02 -5.64
C ASP A 532 23.44 14.40 -5.27
N LYS A 533 24.56 14.97 -5.72
CA LYS A 533 25.94 14.57 -5.36
C LYS A 533 26.56 15.41 -4.25
N GLN A 534 25.76 16.25 -3.60
CA GLN A 534 26.23 17.22 -2.62
C GLN A 534 25.49 17.06 -1.29
N TYR A 535 26.12 17.51 -0.21
CA TYR A 535 25.50 17.64 1.10
C TYR A 535 25.94 18.90 1.83
N ASN A 536 25.17 19.30 2.83
CA ASN A 536 25.45 20.45 3.69
C ASN A 536 25.55 20.01 5.14
N ILE A 537 26.34 20.74 5.92
CA ILE A 537 26.43 20.60 7.37
C ILE A 537 25.95 21.88 8.04
N ASP A 538 25.13 21.72 9.07
CA ASP A 538 24.77 22.76 10.01
C ASP A 538 25.29 22.33 11.41
N LEU A 539 26.11 23.15 12.06
CA LEU A 539 26.72 22.86 13.38
C LEU A 539 26.80 24.10 14.28
N ALA A 540 26.79 23.88 15.59
CA ALA A 540 26.96 24.93 16.59
C ALA A 540 28.36 24.85 17.20
N ILE A 541 29.10 25.96 17.20
CA ILE A 541 30.46 26.03 17.77
C ILE A 541 30.39 26.20 19.30
N ASN A 542 29.36 26.90 19.77
CA ASN A 542 28.98 26.98 21.18
C ASN A 542 27.59 26.34 21.34
N GLU A 543 27.18 26.03 22.57
CA GLU A 543 25.83 25.54 22.82
C GLU A 543 24.81 26.57 22.29
N TYR A 544 23.89 26.11 21.43
CA TYR A 544 22.87 26.97 20.83
C TYR A 544 21.56 26.83 21.61
N VAL A 545 21.06 27.96 22.14
CA VAL A 545 19.81 28.02 22.89
C VAL A 545 18.80 28.95 22.21
N ASN A 546 17.58 28.48 21.96
CA ASN A 546 16.51 29.29 21.37
C ASN A 546 15.13 28.83 21.86
N ASN A 547 14.39 29.71 22.55
CA ASN A 547 13.04 29.42 23.09
C ASN A 547 12.94 28.09 23.85
N GLY A 548 13.95 27.77 24.67
CA GLY A 548 14.02 26.52 25.45
C GLY A 548 14.50 25.29 24.68
N PHE A 549 14.75 25.39 23.37
CA PHE A 549 15.44 24.34 22.61
C PHE A 549 16.96 24.51 22.71
N VAL A 550 17.67 23.40 22.94
CA VAL A 550 19.13 23.37 23.05
C VAL A 550 19.71 22.44 21.97
N ASN A 551 20.66 22.93 21.17
CA ASN A 551 21.52 22.10 20.31
C ASN A 551 22.94 22.05 20.89
N PRO A 552 23.38 20.90 21.44
CA PRO A 552 24.74 20.68 21.92
C PRO A 552 25.81 20.88 20.84
N THR A 553 27.02 21.26 21.24
CA THR A 553 28.18 21.43 20.34
C THR A 553 28.62 20.14 19.66
N ASN A 554 28.40 19.00 20.31
CA ASN A 554 28.74 17.69 19.77
C ASN A 554 27.70 17.14 18.78
N ILE A 555 26.62 17.88 18.50
CA ILE A 555 25.59 17.50 17.52
C ILE A 555 25.66 18.40 16.30
N LEU A 556 25.86 17.77 15.13
CA LEU A 556 25.73 18.42 13.83
C LEU A 556 24.68 17.72 12.97
N TRP A 557 24.13 18.46 12.01
CA TRP A 557 23.08 18.01 11.12
C TRP A 557 23.58 17.98 9.69
N ILE A 558 23.46 16.81 9.05
CA ILE A 558 23.74 16.62 7.63
C ILE A 558 22.42 16.68 6.85
N THR A 559 22.43 17.39 5.72
CA THR A 559 21.27 17.53 4.84
C THR A 559 21.68 17.40 3.38
N TYR A 560 20.87 16.75 2.56
CA TYR A 560 21.22 16.42 1.17
C TYR A 560 19.98 16.21 0.30
N LYS A 561 20.17 16.10 -1.02
CA LYS A 561 19.14 15.64 -1.95
C LYS A 561 19.46 14.25 -2.47
N TYR A 562 18.41 13.51 -2.76
CA TYR A 562 18.50 12.24 -3.47
C TYR A 562 18.46 12.40 -4.98
#